data_AF-A0A924UKA6-F1
#
_entry.id   AF-A0A924UKA6-F1
#
_cell.length_a   1.000
_cell.length_b   1.000
_cell.length_c   1.000
_cell.angle_alpha   90.00
_cell.angle_beta   90.00
_cell.angle_gamma   90.00
#
_symmetry.space_group_name_H-M   'P 1'
#
loop_
_entity.id
_entity.type
_entity.pdbx_description
1 polymer ?
#
loop_
_entity_poly.entity_id
_entity_poly.type
_entity_poly.pdbx_seq_one_letter_code
_entity_poly.pdbx_strand_id
1 'polypeptide(L)'
;MGIVEVLVAAGLLGVVTVGVSSLVVNMQTEQKRIAIRSTISDIKNRYSALITDNKSWTTTISQNAGMNCLANNNGCPDENPHAFDLYLPGSTVPFNRTTSTPYEGFSESGTPCSGFIPTNPGARFGTGNDLCPIGYSLVWQALQANVPNTMVKITARLVYNGTAQNKFQGSVETSYTSAGTFPLYDTTAAAPIARYDIQLTRNSTAVGRQFTVAHDGTSGTDPAGNCGTGVDTPRTLNFINDPSGLANLTGGGFTFQKAGLYKCSIMSIAFSVDSFTPRLMRNGAMFASGNGFAGRWSQVSANFDTSLTILDNEVAGAPSQASFGLTQNCQTLPSQGGVVSLNPPNTAARIDSFGLGMPTNPYTTNPRYASVGCTKMDD
;
A
#
# COMPACT_ATOMS: atom_id res chain seq x y z
N MET A 1 -12.21 -34.12 67.58
CA MET A 1 -12.00 -33.75 66.17
C MET A 1 -12.05 -32.24 66.08
N GLY A 2 -10.93 -31.58 66.36
CA GLY A 2 -10.92 -30.14 66.57
C GLY A 2 -9.48 -29.69 66.74
N ILE A 3 -9.17 -28.50 66.23
CA ILE A 3 -7.84 -27.88 66.16
C ILE A 3 -6.87 -28.53 65.16
N VAL A 4 -6.55 -29.82 65.24
CA VAL A 4 -5.55 -30.43 64.32
C VAL A 4 -6.04 -30.41 62.87
N GLU A 5 -7.31 -30.74 62.64
CA GLU A 5 -7.94 -30.73 61.31
C GLU A 5 -8.02 -29.32 60.72
N VAL A 6 -8.27 -28.31 61.57
CA VAL A 6 -8.34 -26.89 61.16
C VAL A 6 -6.96 -26.35 60.82
N LEU A 7 -5.92 -26.73 61.57
CA LEU A 7 -4.52 -26.33 61.29
C LEU A 7 -3.98 -26.96 60.00
N VAL A 8 -4.30 -28.25 59.75
CA VAL A 8 -3.92 -28.92 58.49
C VAL A 8 -4.66 -28.29 57.29
N ALA A 9 -5.95 -27.99 57.44
CA ALA A 9 -6.71 -27.29 56.40
C ALA A 9 -6.16 -25.87 56.14
N ALA A 10 -5.82 -25.10 57.18
CA ALA A 10 -5.23 -23.78 57.04
C ALA A 10 -3.83 -23.82 56.38
N GLY A 11 -3.00 -24.81 56.72
CA GLY A 11 -1.69 -25.01 56.09
C GLY A 11 -1.79 -25.36 54.61
N LEU A 12 -2.71 -26.24 54.23
CA LEU A 12 -2.96 -26.60 52.83
C LEU A 12 -3.51 -25.41 52.01
N LEU A 13 -4.41 -24.62 52.59
CA LEU A 13 -4.92 -23.40 51.96
C LEU A 13 -3.80 -22.36 51.75
N GLY A 14 -2.86 -22.25 52.70
CA GLY A 14 -1.68 -21.38 52.56
C GLY A 14 -0.78 -21.77 51.38
N VAL A 15 -0.51 -23.07 51.19
CA VAL A 15 0.33 -23.54 50.07
C VAL A 15 -0.37 -23.36 48.73
N VAL A 16 -1.67 -23.65 48.66
CA VAL A 16 -2.45 -23.51 47.43
C VAL A 16 -2.56 -22.04 46.99
N THR A 17 -2.75 -21.10 47.92
CA THR A 17 -2.84 -19.67 47.60
C THR A 17 -1.52 -19.11 47.07
N VAL A 18 -0.38 -19.50 47.66
CA VAL A 18 0.95 -19.12 47.14
C VAL A 18 1.18 -19.73 45.74
N GLY A 19 0.79 -20.99 45.53
CA GLY A 19 0.88 -21.64 44.21
C GLY A 19 0.06 -20.93 43.13
N VAL A 20 -1.20 -20.58 43.42
CA VAL A 20 -2.09 -19.87 42.49
C VAL A 20 -1.57 -18.45 42.21
N SER A 21 -1.07 -17.73 43.22
CA SER A 21 -0.54 -16.37 43.02
C SER A 21 0.67 -16.35 42.07
N SER A 22 1.61 -17.31 42.22
CA SER A 22 2.74 -17.46 41.31
C SER A 22 2.30 -17.80 39.88
N LEU A 23 1.30 -18.68 39.74
CA LEU A 23 0.73 -19.03 38.45
C LEU A 23 0.09 -17.82 37.75
N VAL A 24 -0.69 -17.01 38.49
CA VAL A 24 -1.33 -15.80 37.94
C VAL A 24 -0.30 -14.80 37.46
N VAL A 25 0.77 -14.57 38.21
CA VAL A 25 1.86 -13.66 37.81
C VAL A 25 2.57 -14.16 36.55
N ASN A 26 2.82 -15.47 36.45
CA ASN A 26 3.41 -16.07 35.25
C ASN A 26 2.46 -15.95 34.04
N MET A 27 1.16 -16.21 34.22
CA MET A 27 0.16 -16.05 33.16
C MET A 27 0.06 -14.60 32.68
N GLN A 28 0.04 -13.63 33.59
CA GLN A 28 0.03 -12.21 33.24
C GLN A 28 1.29 -11.80 32.47
N THR A 29 2.45 -12.32 32.87
CA THR A 29 3.72 -12.08 32.18
C THR A 29 3.70 -12.63 30.76
N GLU A 30 3.19 -13.85 30.56
CA GLU A 30 3.08 -14.47 29.23
C GLU A 30 2.02 -13.78 28.35
N GLN A 31 0.86 -13.41 28.91
CA GLN A 31 -0.14 -12.64 28.18
C GLN A 31 0.43 -11.30 27.70
N LYS A 32 1.17 -10.59 28.57
CA LYS A 32 1.82 -9.34 28.20
C LYS A 32 2.91 -9.54 27.12
N ARG A 33 3.68 -10.62 27.19
CA ARG A 33 4.65 -10.99 26.13
C ARG A 33 3.96 -11.21 24.78
N ILE A 34 2.83 -11.91 24.76
CA ILE A 34 2.05 -12.16 23.55
C ILE A 34 1.52 -10.83 22.99
N ALA A 35 0.97 -9.96 23.84
CA ALA A 35 0.45 -8.66 23.44
C ALA A 35 1.54 -7.76 22.83
N ILE A 36 2.74 -7.71 23.44
CA ILE A 36 3.87 -6.94 22.92
C ILE A 36 4.32 -7.50 21.55
N ARG A 37 4.40 -8.84 21.39
CA ARG A 37 4.76 -9.45 20.10
C ARG A 37 3.76 -9.12 19.00
N SER A 38 2.46 -9.16 19.31
CA SER A 38 1.41 -8.75 18.36
C SER A 38 1.60 -7.29 17.96
N THR A 39 1.78 -6.42 18.95
CA THR A 39 2.00 -4.99 18.75
C THR A 39 3.21 -4.70 17.87
N ILE A 40 4.35 -5.35 18.12
CA ILE A 40 5.56 -5.20 17.31
C ILE A 40 5.30 -5.67 15.87
N SER A 41 4.55 -6.75 15.69
CA SER A 41 4.15 -7.22 14.37
C SER A 41 3.27 -6.20 13.62
N ASP A 42 2.35 -5.55 14.32
CA ASP A 42 1.50 -4.51 13.73
C ASP A 42 2.32 -3.27 13.33
N ILE A 43 3.27 -2.86 14.18
CA ILE A 43 4.20 -1.78 13.86
C ILE A 43 5.05 -2.18 12.63
N LYS A 44 5.58 -3.40 12.59
CA LYS A 44 6.34 -3.92 11.43
C LYS A 44 5.53 -3.81 10.13
N ASN A 45 4.28 -4.25 10.16
CA ASN A 45 3.38 -4.20 9.02
C ASN A 45 3.12 -2.76 8.58
N ARG A 46 2.96 -1.83 9.54
CA ARG A 46 2.77 -0.41 9.26
C ARG A 46 3.98 0.22 8.56
N TYR A 47 5.19 -0.02 9.05
CA TYR A 47 6.42 0.45 8.38
C TYR A 47 6.56 -0.17 6.99
N SER A 48 6.30 -1.48 6.86
CA SER A 48 6.36 -2.16 5.56
C SER A 48 5.36 -1.56 4.57
N ALA A 49 4.13 -1.27 5.00
CA ALA A 49 3.11 -0.64 4.16
C ALA A 49 3.51 0.78 3.71
N LEU A 50 4.11 1.58 4.60
CA LEU A 50 4.58 2.93 4.26
C LEU A 50 5.78 2.91 3.30
N ILE A 51 6.73 1.99 3.50
CA ILE A 51 7.89 1.89 2.60
C ILE A 51 7.47 1.40 1.20
N THR A 52 6.45 0.53 1.14
CA THR A 52 5.93 0.00 -0.13
C THR A 52 4.95 0.94 -0.84
N ASP A 53 4.25 1.81 -0.10
CA ASP A 53 3.36 2.83 -0.66
C ASP A 53 4.14 3.89 -1.45
N ASN A 54 3.73 4.11 -2.71
CA ASN A 54 4.43 5.03 -3.60
C ASN A 54 4.32 6.50 -3.15
N LYS A 55 3.18 6.93 -2.57
CA LYS A 55 3.04 8.34 -2.15
C LYS A 55 3.93 8.63 -0.94
N SER A 56 3.93 7.73 0.03
CA SER A 56 4.80 7.76 1.21
C SER A 56 6.27 7.73 0.79
N TRP A 57 6.64 6.83 -0.13
CA TRP A 57 8.02 6.69 -0.60
C TRP A 57 8.52 7.92 -1.37
N THR A 58 7.71 8.47 -2.28
CA THR A 58 8.07 9.70 -3.00
C THR A 58 8.21 10.89 -2.06
N THR A 59 7.31 11.02 -1.07
CA THR A 59 7.42 12.05 -0.03
C THR A 59 8.68 11.83 0.80
N THR A 60 9.00 10.59 1.11
CA THR A 60 10.21 10.21 1.84
C THR A 60 11.47 10.63 1.08
N ILE A 61 11.56 10.30 -0.20
CA ILE A 61 12.72 10.69 -1.02
C ILE A 61 12.83 12.22 -1.14
N SER A 62 11.72 12.94 -1.27
CA SER A 62 11.76 14.41 -1.43
C SER A 62 12.10 15.17 -0.15
N GLN A 63 11.77 14.62 1.02
CA GLN A 63 12.04 15.25 2.32
C GLN A 63 13.43 14.90 2.87
N ASN A 64 14.04 13.80 2.43
CA ASN A 64 15.39 13.41 2.84
C ASN A 64 16.45 13.94 1.87
N ALA A 65 17.17 15.00 2.27
CA ALA A 65 18.23 15.59 1.44
C ALA A 65 19.31 14.58 1.01
N GLY A 66 19.61 13.58 1.85
CA GLY A 66 20.54 12.50 1.53
C GLY A 66 20.09 11.58 0.38
N MET A 67 18.78 11.57 0.06
CA MET A 67 18.18 10.75 -0.98
C MET A 67 17.97 11.50 -2.30
N ASN A 68 18.52 12.71 -2.45
CA ASN A 68 18.39 13.53 -3.66
C ASN A 68 18.87 12.81 -4.94
N CYS A 69 19.84 11.90 -4.83
CA CYS A 69 20.28 11.07 -5.95
C CYS A 69 19.14 10.20 -6.53
N LEU A 70 18.23 9.72 -5.67
CA LEU A 70 17.07 8.91 -6.03
C LEU A 70 15.89 9.75 -6.54
N ALA A 71 15.83 11.02 -6.16
CA ALA A 71 14.85 11.98 -6.65
C ALA A 71 15.18 12.40 -8.09
N ASN A 72 16.45 12.71 -8.35
CA ASN A 72 16.92 13.34 -9.58
C ASN A 72 17.46 12.36 -10.63
N ASN A 73 17.52 11.07 -10.31
CA ASN A 73 18.05 10.05 -11.21
C ASN A 73 19.54 10.22 -11.59
N ASN A 74 20.34 10.85 -10.74
CA ASN A 74 21.74 11.19 -11.06
C ASN A 74 22.75 10.09 -10.67
N GLY A 75 22.29 8.92 -10.25
CA GLY A 75 23.12 7.90 -9.60
C GLY A 75 23.51 8.30 -8.17
N CYS A 76 23.53 7.35 -7.24
CA CYS A 76 23.92 7.61 -5.86
C CYS A 76 25.43 7.41 -5.68
N PRO A 77 26.12 8.27 -4.91
CA PRO A 77 27.58 8.37 -4.92
C PRO A 77 28.30 7.13 -4.39
N ASP A 78 27.66 6.38 -3.50
CA ASP A 78 28.21 5.19 -2.88
C ASP A 78 27.12 4.14 -2.57
N GLU A 79 27.58 2.95 -2.20
CA GLU A 79 26.76 1.85 -1.70
C GLU A 79 26.79 1.79 -0.17
N ASN A 80 27.09 2.91 0.51
CA ASN A 80 27.10 2.93 1.97
C ASN A 80 25.66 3.05 2.50
N PRO A 81 25.36 2.52 3.69
CA PRO A 81 24.07 2.71 4.33
C PRO A 81 23.94 4.13 4.86
N HIS A 82 22.84 4.78 4.53
CA HIS A 82 22.50 6.12 4.98
C HIS A 82 21.22 6.06 5.80
N ALA A 83 21.23 6.69 6.96
CA ALA A 83 20.02 6.83 7.77
C ALA A 83 19.02 7.77 7.07
N PHE A 84 17.73 7.53 7.24
CA PHE A 84 16.68 8.38 6.69
C PHE A 84 15.41 8.37 7.54
N ASP A 85 14.57 9.36 7.28
CA ASP A 85 13.28 9.56 7.93
C ASP A 85 12.15 9.08 7.01
N LEU A 86 11.17 8.32 7.51
CA LEU A 86 10.07 7.80 6.67
C LEU A 86 8.83 8.69 6.80
N TYR A 87 8.25 9.15 5.70
CA TYR A 87 7.14 10.11 5.72
C TYR A 87 5.81 9.50 5.27
N LEU A 88 4.72 9.97 5.88
CA LEU A 88 3.36 9.70 5.41
C LEU A 88 3.07 10.42 4.09
N PRO A 89 2.08 9.96 3.30
CA PRO A 89 1.67 10.65 2.06
C PRO A 89 1.32 12.12 2.33
N GLY A 90 2.08 13.06 1.75
CA GLY A 90 1.81 14.49 1.86
C GLY A 90 2.02 15.09 3.26
N SER A 91 2.61 14.36 4.19
CA SER A 91 2.92 14.84 5.54
C SER A 91 4.37 15.26 5.66
N THR A 92 4.65 16.24 6.53
CA THR A 92 6.00 16.57 6.98
C THR A 92 6.39 15.85 8.27
N VAL A 93 5.51 15.00 8.81
CA VAL A 93 5.74 14.25 10.05
C VAL A 93 6.45 12.93 9.72
N PRO A 94 7.70 12.74 10.18
CA PRO A 94 8.46 11.53 9.92
C PRO A 94 8.25 10.46 10.99
N PHE A 95 8.07 9.21 10.57
CA PHE A 95 8.41 8.04 11.34
C PHE A 95 9.93 7.87 11.36
N ASN A 96 10.51 7.85 12.57
CA ASN A 96 11.96 7.85 12.83
C ASN A 96 12.66 9.13 12.33
N ARG A 97 13.14 9.96 13.26
CA ARG A 97 13.73 11.27 12.96
C ARG A 97 15.23 11.25 13.25
N THR A 98 16.06 11.17 12.23
CA THR A 98 17.54 11.18 12.29
C THR A 98 18.12 12.44 12.94
N THR A 99 17.34 13.52 13.07
CA THR A 99 17.75 14.77 13.74
C THR A 99 17.36 14.80 15.23
N SER A 100 18.27 15.31 16.06
CA SER A 100 18.35 15.44 17.54
C SER A 100 17.12 15.89 18.37
N THR A 101 15.91 15.91 17.84
CA THR A 101 14.65 16.07 18.59
C THR A 101 14.05 14.70 18.92
N PRO A 102 13.36 14.53 20.07
CA PRO A 102 12.97 13.22 20.59
C PRO A 102 12.23 12.40 19.54
N TYR A 103 12.77 11.22 19.26
CA TYR A 103 12.32 10.33 18.19
C TYR A 103 10.88 9.88 18.44
N GLU A 104 10.13 9.70 17.36
CA GLU A 104 8.84 9.01 17.39
C GLU A 104 9.09 7.52 17.60
N GLY A 105 8.64 7.00 18.74
CA GLY A 105 8.60 5.58 19.03
C GLY A 105 7.17 5.12 19.26
N PHE A 106 7.04 3.95 19.88
CA PHE A 106 5.78 3.35 20.24
C PHE A 106 5.82 2.87 21.69
N SER A 107 4.70 3.04 22.36
CA SER A 107 4.43 2.39 23.64
C SER A 107 4.34 0.87 23.45
N GLU A 108 4.34 0.10 24.54
CA GLU A 108 4.09 -1.34 24.51
C GLU A 108 2.71 -1.73 23.93
N SER A 109 1.77 -0.77 23.86
CA SER A 109 0.45 -0.92 23.24
C SER A 109 0.41 -0.48 21.76
N GLY A 110 1.54 -0.04 21.20
CA GLY A 110 1.64 0.36 19.79
C GLY A 110 1.15 1.76 19.50
N THR A 111 0.90 2.55 20.54
CA THR A 111 0.51 3.96 20.39
C THR A 111 1.77 4.78 20.11
N PRO A 112 1.79 5.64 19.07
CA PRO A 112 2.90 6.54 18.84
C PRO A 112 3.17 7.41 20.07
N CYS A 113 4.45 7.57 20.40
CA CYS A 113 4.88 8.36 21.55
C CYS A 113 6.16 9.14 21.21
N SER A 114 6.39 10.22 21.95
CA SER A 114 7.62 11.00 21.86
C SER A 114 8.60 10.60 22.97
N GLY A 115 9.88 10.81 22.69
CA GLY A 115 10.93 10.54 23.67
C GLY A 115 11.48 9.12 23.60
N PHE A 116 11.29 8.43 22.47
CA PHE A 116 12.19 7.33 22.15
C PHE A 116 13.59 7.93 21.96
N ILE A 117 14.57 7.35 22.63
CA ILE A 117 15.97 7.74 22.47
C ILE A 117 16.67 6.47 22.01
N PRO A 118 17.11 6.35 20.75
CA PRO A 118 18.02 5.31 20.35
C PRO A 118 19.39 5.66 20.97
N THR A 119 19.55 5.50 22.30
CA THR A 119 20.87 5.66 22.89
C THR A 119 21.80 4.68 22.21
N ASN A 120 23.00 5.16 21.87
CA ASN A 120 24.05 4.40 21.20
C ASN A 120 23.97 2.92 21.62
N PRO A 121 23.80 1.97 20.70
CA PRO A 121 23.62 0.56 21.04
C PRO A 121 24.82 -0.12 21.72
N GLY A 122 25.87 0.63 22.09
CA GLY A 122 26.92 0.25 23.03
C GLY A 122 26.77 0.80 24.47
N ALA A 123 25.90 1.79 24.70
CA ALA A 123 25.55 2.27 26.03
C ALA A 123 24.46 1.38 26.60
N ARG A 124 24.86 0.25 27.22
CA ARG A 124 23.97 -0.73 27.86
C ARG A 124 23.02 -0.16 28.93
N PHE A 125 23.13 1.12 29.27
CA PHE A 125 22.35 1.78 30.34
C PHE A 125 22.07 3.26 30.02
N GLY A 126 21.46 3.55 28.87
CA GLY A 126 20.74 4.80 28.69
C GLY A 126 19.50 4.85 29.61
N THR A 127 19.01 6.04 29.96
CA THR A 127 17.72 6.24 30.63
C THR A 127 16.58 5.89 29.67
N GLY A 128 16.43 4.59 29.35
CA GLY A 128 15.37 4.08 28.49
C GLY A 128 14.01 4.66 28.91
N ASN A 129 13.14 4.92 27.94
CA ASN A 129 11.83 5.50 28.21
C ASN A 129 10.80 4.39 28.21
N ASP A 130 10.35 3.97 29.39
CA ASP A 130 9.32 2.92 29.51
C ASP A 130 7.97 3.33 28.91
N LEU A 131 7.71 4.63 28.74
CA LEU A 131 6.51 5.12 28.03
C LEU A 131 6.66 4.98 26.51
N CYS A 132 7.89 4.93 26.02
CA CYS A 132 8.20 4.88 24.60
C CYS A 132 9.38 3.94 24.29
N PRO A 133 9.28 2.62 24.58
CA PRO A 133 10.42 1.73 24.51
C PRO A 133 10.64 1.15 23.12
N ILE A 134 9.69 1.21 22.19
CA ILE A 134 9.80 0.56 20.88
C ILE A 134 10.10 1.60 19.79
N GLY A 135 11.05 1.33 18.91
CA GLY A 135 11.36 2.17 17.74
C GLY A 135 11.92 1.37 16.58
N TYR A 136 12.11 2.01 15.44
CA TYR A 136 12.81 1.43 14.29
C TYR A 136 13.98 2.32 13.89
N SER A 137 15.12 1.69 13.59
CA SER A 137 16.25 2.33 12.92
C SER A 137 16.14 2.07 11.42
N LEU A 138 15.98 3.12 10.63
CA LEU A 138 15.84 3.04 9.18
C LEU A 138 17.13 3.43 8.48
N VAL A 139 17.60 2.57 7.58
CA VAL A 139 18.71 2.86 6.67
C VAL A 139 18.35 2.46 5.24
N TRP A 140 18.81 3.24 4.28
CA TRP A 140 18.75 2.89 2.86
C TRP A 140 20.17 2.76 2.32
N GLN A 141 20.35 1.91 1.31
CA GLN A 141 21.63 1.64 0.68
C GLN A 141 21.41 1.48 -0.82
N ALA A 142 22.15 2.21 -1.66
CA ALA A 142 22.12 1.93 -3.09
C ALA A 142 22.68 0.54 -3.37
N LEU A 143 22.03 -0.22 -4.27
CA LEU A 143 22.54 -1.53 -4.69
C LEU A 143 23.75 -1.41 -5.62
N GLN A 144 23.87 -0.27 -6.32
CA GLN A 144 24.97 0.05 -7.22
C GLN A 144 25.27 1.54 -7.14
N ALA A 145 26.54 1.90 -6.98
CA ALA A 145 27.01 3.30 -7.01
C ALA A 145 27.05 3.87 -8.44
N ASN A 146 26.76 5.17 -8.57
CA ASN A 146 26.82 5.97 -9.80
C ASN A 146 25.99 5.44 -10.98
N VAL A 147 25.02 4.56 -10.72
CA VAL A 147 24.08 4.05 -11.72
C VAL A 147 22.78 4.85 -11.65
N PRO A 148 22.37 5.56 -12.73
CA PRO A 148 21.03 6.12 -12.84
C PRO A 148 20.00 5.03 -12.57
N ASN A 149 18.92 5.38 -11.89
CA ASN A 149 17.81 4.48 -11.59
C ASN A 149 18.23 3.28 -10.71
N THR A 150 19.31 3.42 -9.94
CA THR A 150 19.74 2.40 -8.99
C THR A 150 18.61 2.06 -8.01
N MET A 151 18.40 0.76 -7.82
CA MET A 151 17.53 0.26 -6.78
C MET A 151 18.20 0.47 -5.42
N VAL A 152 17.41 0.69 -4.38
CA VAL A 152 17.87 0.81 -3.01
C VAL A 152 17.36 -0.31 -2.15
N LYS A 153 18.25 -0.88 -1.34
CA LYS A 153 17.89 -1.76 -0.24
C LYS A 153 17.52 -0.90 0.96
N ILE A 154 16.34 -1.14 1.50
CA ILE A 154 15.86 -0.49 2.72
C ILE A 154 15.87 -1.52 3.83
N THR A 155 16.49 -1.14 4.95
CA THR A 155 16.56 -1.96 6.15
C THR A 155 15.95 -1.18 7.31
N ALA A 156 14.87 -1.71 7.87
CA ALA A 156 14.29 -1.22 9.12
C ALA A 156 14.59 -2.24 10.22
N ARG A 157 15.36 -1.83 11.22
CA ARG A 157 15.69 -2.69 12.36
C ARG A 157 14.89 -2.26 13.58
N LEU A 158 14.20 -3.21 14.21
CA LEU A 158 13.49 -2.96 15.45
C LEU A 158 14.50 -2.68 16.57
N VAL A 159 14.27 -1.62 17.33
CA VAL A 159 15.04 -1.26 18.52
C VAL A 159 14.09 -1.21 19.71
N TYR A 160 14.43 -1.93 20.78
CA TYR A 160 13.73 -1.86 22.05
C TYR A 160 14.64 -1.24 23.11
N ASN A 161 14.23 -0.12 23.69
CA ASN A 161 14.99 0.64 24.69
C ASN A 161 14.10 1.03 25.89
N GLY A 162 13.54 0.04 26.57
CA GLY A 162 12.94 0.22 27.90
C GLY A 162 14.01 0.28 29.00
N THR A 163 13.63 0.68 30.21
CA THR A 163 14.53 0.62 31.37
C THR A 163 14.81 -0.84 31.75
N ALA A 164 15.90 -1.09 32.49
CA ALA A 164 16.26 -2.44 32.96
C ALA A 164 15.20 -3.11 33.86
N GLN A 165 14.24 -2.33 34.40
CA GLN A 165 13.10 -2.90 35.15
C GLN A 165 12.07 -3.55 34.22
N ASN A 166 12.14 -3.26 32.93
CA ASN A 166 11.24 -3.79 31.94
C ASN A 166 11.65 -5.22 31.51
N LYS A 167 11.06 -6.23 32.18
CA LYS A 167 11.34 -7.67 31.98
C LYS A 167 11.08 -8.18 30.55
N PHE A 168 10.60 -7.34 29.64
CA PHE A 168 10.23 -7.70 28.28
C PHE A 168 11.38 -7.57 27.27
N GLN A 169 12.54 -7.00 27.66
CA GLN A 169 13.72 -6.91 26.81
C GLN A 169 14.13 -8.27 26.21
N GLY A 170 14.19 -9.32 27.03
CA GLY A 170 14.51 -10.69 26.57
C GLY A 170 13.44 -11.37 25.70
N SER A 171 12.27 -10.75 25.52
CA SER A 171 11.20 -11.23 24.64
C SER A 171 11.25 -10.61 23.24
N VAL A 172 11.95 -9.47 23.13
CA VAL A 172 12.18 -8.72 21.88
C VAL A 172 13.59 -8.95 21.35
N GLU A 173 14.57 -9.21 22.23
CA GLU A 173 15.92 -9.60 21.86
C GLU A 173 15.93 -10.94 21.11
N THR A 174 16.01 -10.85 19.80
CA THR A 174 16.66 -11.86 18.99
C THR A 174 18.14 -11.88 19.35
N SER A 175 18.64 -13.00 19.83
CA SER A 175 20.02 -13.31 20.18
C SER A 175 21.08 -12.51 19.41
N TYR A 176 21.60 -11.42 20.00
CA TYR A 176 22.83 -10.76 19.58
C TYR A 176 23.73 -10.61 20.81
N THR A 177 24.64 -11.56 20.96
CA THR A 177 25.51 -11.70 22.15
C THR A 177 26.86 -11.00 22.02
N SER A 178 27.18 -10.33 20.93
CA SER A 178 28.48 -9.68 20.80
C SER A 178 28.47 -8.28 21.41
N ALA A 179 29.32 -8.08 22.42
CA ALA A 179 29.67 -6.79 23.01
C ALA A 179 30.49 -5.87 22.07
N GLY A 180 30.26 -5.97 20.77
CA GLY A 180 30.79 -5.01 19.80
C GLY A 180 29.88 -3.81 19.77
N THR A 181 30.46 -2.62 19.72
CA THR A 181 29.83 -1.40 19.22
C THR A 181 28.90 -1.81 18.08
N PHE A 182 27.58 -1.79 18.27
CA PHE A 182 26.67 -1.77 17.13
C PHE A 182 27.10 -0.53 16.36
N PRO A 183 27.67 -0.63 15.15
CA PRO A 183 27.59 0.51 14.29
C PRO A 183 26.09 0.60 14.01
N LEU A 184 25.52 1.80 14.04
CA LEU A 184 24.26 2.10 13.35
C LEU A 184 24.32 1.79 11.82
N TYR A 185 25.34 1.03 11.38
CA TYR A 185 25.90 0.94 10.03
C TYR A 185 26.62 -0.41 9.73
N ASP A 186 26.56 -1.47 10.58
CA ASP A 186 27.14 -2.76 10.15
C ASP A 186 26.19 -3.48 9.21
N THR A 187 26.34 -3.19 7.93
CA THR A 187 25.66 -3.84 6.81
C THR A 187 26.58 -4.82 6.10
N THR A 188 27.66 -5.29 6.73
CA THR A 188 28.40 -6.42 6.17
C THR A 188 27.45 -7.63 6.09
N ALA A 189 27.48 -8.28 4.92
CA ALA A 189 26.38 -9.00 4.29
C ALA A 189 25.87 -10.30 4.97
N ALA A 190 26.08 -10.49 6.28
CA ALA A 190 25.80 -11.76 6.96
C ALA A 190 25.13 -11.63 8.34
N ALA A 191 24.74 -10.43 8.80
CA ALA A 191 23.98 -10.33 10.05
C ALA A 191 22.59 -10.97 9.88
N PRO A 192 22.20 -11.99 10.68
CA PRO A 192 20.92 -12.65 10.53
C PRO A 192 19.77 -11.66 10.75
N ILE A 193 18.86 -11.57 9.78
CA ILE A 193 17.68 -10.71 9.86
C ILE A 193 16.87 -11.10 11.10
N ALA A 194 16.71 -10.17 12.05
CA ALA A 194 15.90 -10.43 13.23
C ALA A 194 14.43 -10.63 12.84
N ARG A 195 13.65 -11.37 13.64
CA ARG A 195 12.25 -11.74 13.33
C ARG A 195 11.38 -10.54 12.93
N TYR A 196 11.64 -9.38 13.53
CA TYR A 196 10.88 -8.15 13.31
C TYR A 196 11.58 -7.12 12.42
N ASP A 197 12.77 -7.44 11.89
CA ASP A 197 13.42 -6.59 10.91
C ASP A 197 12.67 -6.62 9.57
N ILE A 198 12.73 -5.50 8.86
CA ILE A 198 12.17 -5.32 7.52
C ILE A 198 13.36 -5.13 6.59
N GLN A 199 13.45 -5.96 5.56
CA GLN A 199 14.40 -5.77 4.48
C GLN A 199 13.64 -5.90 3.17
N LEU A 200 13.71 -4.86 2.35
CA LEU A 200 13.05 -4.81 1.06
C LEU A 200 13.87 -3.98 0.09
N THR A 201 13.63 -4.15 -1.21
CA THR A 201 14.24 -3.34 -2.25
C THR A 201 13.19 -2.40 -2.83
N ARG A 202 13.55 -1.13 -3.01
CA ARG A 202 12.74 -0.11 -3.68
C ARG A 202 13.48 0.46 -4.86
N ASN A 203 12.71 0.92 -5.81
CA ASN A 203 13.23 1.71 -6.90
C ASN A 203 13.43 3.17 -6.47
N SER A 204 14.28 3.89 -7.20
CA SER A 204 14.27 5.35 -7.20
C SER A 204 12.85 5.85 -7.56
N THR A 205 12.48 7.08 -7.19
CA THR A 205 11.18 7.67 -7.62
C THR A 205 11.01 7.79 -9.13
N ALA A 206 12.08 7.52 -9.90
CA ALA A 206 12.06 7.53 -11.35
C ALA A 206 11.53 6.20 -11.94
N VAL A 207 11.75 5.04 -11.30
CA VAL A 207 11.37 3.73 -11.90
C VAL A 207 10.02 3.22 -11.43
N GLY A 208 9.15 2.92 -12.39
CA GLY A 208 7.79 2.41 -12.11
C GLY A 208 6.79 3.52 -11.78
N ARG A 209 7.02 4.73 -12.30
CA ARG A 209 6.05 5.83 -12.23
C ARG A 209 4.77 5.36 -12.89
N GLN A 210 3.71 5.21 -12.09
CA GLN A 210 2.43 4.71 -12.55
C GLN A 210 1.32 5.67 -12.19
N PHE A 211 0.26 5.62 -12.99
CA PHE A 211 -1.03 6.21 -12.67
C PHE A 211 -2.16 5.25 -13.04
N THR A 212 -3.31 5.45 -12.44
CA THR A 212 -4.55 4.79 -12.84
C THR A 212 -5.65 5.83 -12.97
N VAL A 213 -6.30 5.87 -14.12
CA VAL A 213 -7.55 6.62 -14.31
C VAL A 213 -8.70 5.63 -14.43
N ALA A 214 -9.85 5.97 -13.87
CA ALA A 214 -11.00 5.07 -13.84
C ALA A 214 -12.33 5.81 -13.99
N HIS A 215 -13.33 5.06 -14.43
CA HIS A 215 -14.73 5.40 -14.28
C HIS A 215 -15.27 4.65 -13.05
N ASP A 216 -15.43 5.38 -11.96
CA ASP A 216 -16.05 4.90 -10.72
C ASP A 216 -17.51 5.37 -10.71
N GLY A 217 -18.46 4.43 -10.61
CA GLY A 217 -19.89 4.76 -10.55
C GLY A 217 -20.25 5.48 -9.25
N THR A 218 -21.04 6.55 -9.35
CA THR A 218 -21.46 7.33 -8.17
C THR A 218 -22.71 6.79 -7.47
N SER A 219 -23.50 5.94 -8.14
CA SER A 219 -24.65 5.21 -7.59
C SER A 219 -25.23 4.25 -8.64
N GLY A 220 -26.02 3.26 -8.22
CA GLY A 220 -26.60 2.20 -9.08
C GLY A 220 -27.57 2.65 -10.18
N THR A 221 -27.61 3.94 -10.51
CA THR A 221 -28.44 4.54 -11.58
C THR A 221 -27.62 5.35 -12.58
N ASP A 222 -26.29 5.32 -12.54
CA ASP A 222 -25.45 6.16 -13.40
C ASP A 222 -25.62 5.77 -14.90
N PRO A 223 -26.23 6.64 -15.73
CA PRO A 223 -26.41 6.37 -17.16
C PRO A 223 -25.09 6.35 -17.93
N ALA A 224 -23.97 6.81 -17.35
CA ALA A 224 -22.63 6.68 -17.93
C ALA A 224 -22.17 5.21 -18.08
N GLY A 225 -22.88 4.28 -17.44
CA GLY A 225 -22.73 2.84 -17.57
C GLY A 225 -23.46 2.21 -18.77
N ASN A 226 -24.18 2.95 -19.62
CA ASN A 226 -24.89 2.33 -20.74
C ASN A 226 -24.00 2.15 -21.99
N CYS A 227 -24.22 1.06 -22.73
CA CYS A 227 -23.45 0.75 -23.94
C CYS A 227 -24.38 0.95 -25.11
N GLY A 228 -24.02 1.85 -26.02
CA GLY A 228 -24.67 1.96 -27.31
C GLY A 228 -24.48 0.68 -28.11
N THR A 229 -25.58 0.13 -28.60
CA THR A 229 -25.54 -1.02 -29.51
C THR A 229 -25.07 -0.56 -30.87
N GLY A 230 -23.92 -1.06 -31.33
CA GLY A 230 -23.34 -0.66 -32.61
C GLY A 230 -22.76 0.76 -32.66
N VAL A 231 -22.69 1.46 -31.52
CA VAL A 231 -22.12 2.82 -31.42
C VAL A 231 -21.07 2.85 -30.30
N ASP A 232 -19.91 3.43 -30.60
CA ASP A 232 -18.87 3.65 -29.61
C ASP A 232 -19.35 4.66 -28.57
N THR A 233 -19.52 4.20 -27.33
CA THR A 233 -19.98 5.04 -26.23
C THR A 233 -18.80 5.48 -25.38
N PRO A 234 -18.54 6.80 -25.21
CA PRO A 234 -17.49 7.29 -24.33
C PRO A 234 -17.71 6.91 -22.87
N ARG A 235 -16.62 6.60 -22.17
CA ARG A 235 -16.58 6.38 -20.73
C ARG A 235 -16.00 7.61 -20.06
N THR A 236 -16.78 8.24 -19.20
CA THR A 236 -16.35 9.40 -18.42
C THR A 236 -15.41 8.95 -17.31
N LEU A 237 -14.10 9.05 -17.54
CA LEU A 237 -13.11 8.83 -16.49
C LEU A 237 -13.20 9.98 -15.47
N ASN A 238 -13.57 9.64 -14.23
CA ASN A 238 -13.88 10.58 -13.16
C ASN A 238 -13.02 10.37 -11.90
N PHE A 239 -12.15 9.36 -11.91
CA PHE A 239 -11.22 9.06 -10.83
C PHE A 239 -9.79 8.98 -11.37
N ILE A 240 -8.83 9.50 -10.61
CA ILE A 240 -7.40 9.36 -10.88
C ILE A 240 -6.62 9.07 -9.60
N ASN A 241 -5.79 8.03 -9.65
CA ASN A 241 -4.73 7.78 -8.69
C ASN A 241 -3.39 7.91 -9.41
N ASP A 242 -2.80 9.11 -9.33
CA ASP A 242 -1.52 9.41 -9.96
C ASP A 242 -0.53 9.94 -8.91
N PRO A 243 0.15 9.06 -8.16
CA PRO A 243 1.18 9.47 -7.22
C PRO A 243 2.42 10.06 -7.90
N SER A 244 2.54 9.96 -9.22
CA SER A 244 3.76 10.24 -9.97
C SER A 244 3.69 11.54 -10.79
N GLY A 245 2.53 12.19 -10.82
CA GLY A 245 2.27 13.38 -11.64
C GLY A 245 2.57 13.11 -13.12
N LEU A 246 2.05 12.00 -13.64
CA LEU A 246 2.16 11.56 -15.02
C LEU A 246 0.93 11.88 -15.86
N ALA A 247 -0.24 12.13 -15.26
CA ALA A 247 -1.49 12.32 -15.96
C ALA A 247 -2.45 13.30 -15.24
N ASN A 248 -3.33 13.91 -16.02
CA ASN A 248 -4.44 14.75 -15.54
C ASN A 248 -5.76 14.26 -16.10
N LEU A 249 -6.84 14.31 -15.32
CA LEU A 249 -8.20 14.13 -15.83
C LEU A 249 -8.65 15.35 -16.63
N THR A 250 -9.31 15.12 -17.77
CA THR A 250 -9.81 16.19 -18.65
C THR A 250 -11.10 15.76 -19.32
N GLY A 251 -12.23 16.44 -19.04
CA GLY A 251 -13.46 16.32 -19.83
C GLY A 251 -13.93 14.88 -20.12
N GLY A 252 -13.88 13.99 -19.13
CA GLY A 252 -14.25 12.57 -19.28
C GLY A 252 -13.15 11.65 -19.82
N GLY A 253 -11.96 12.17 -20.08
CA GLY A 253 -10.75 11.45 -20.44
C GLY A 253 -9.56 11.84 -19.56
N PHE A 254 -8.35 11.67 -20.08
CA PHE A 254 -7.11 12.08 -19.42
C PHE A 254 -6.05 12.52 -20.43
N THR A 255 -5.02 13.22 -19.94
CA THR A 255 -3.85 13.67 -20.72
C THR A 255 -2.58 13.34 -19.95
N PHE A 256 -1.47 13.09 -20.66
CA PHE A 256 -0.18 12.84 -20.02
C PHE A 256 0.53 14.15 -19.69
N GLN A 257 1.16 14.24 -18.53
CA GLN A 257 1.98 15.40 -18.13
C GLN A 257 3.45 15.28 -18.53
N LYS A 258 3.93 14.07 -18.87
CA LYS A 258 5.34 13.82 -19.18
C LYS A 258 5.47 12.93 -20.43
N ALA A 259 6.40 13.27 -21.31
CA ALA A 259 6.74 12.45 -22.48
C ALA A 259 7.46 11.15 -22.07
N GLY A 260 7.45 10.17 -22.96
CA GLY A 260 8.15 8.89 -22.81
C GLY A 260 7.33 7.68 -23.25
N LEU A 261 7.91 6.50 -23.11
CA LEU A 261 7.25 5.22 -23.36
C LEU A 261 6.41 4.82 -22.14
N TYR A 262 5.19 4.35 -22.37
CA TYR A 262 4.28 3.86 -21.34
C TYR A 262 3.76 2.48 -21.70
N LYS A 263 3.71 1.58 -20.71
CA LYS A 263 2.97 0.33 -20.80
C LYS A 263 1.66 0.47 -20.02
N CYS A 264 0.55 0.31 -20.71
CA CYS A 264 -0.78 0.50 -20.15
C CYS A 264 -1.57 -0.81 -20.16
N SER A 265 -2.31 -1.05 -19.08
CA SER A 265 -3.31 -2.11 -18.95
C SER A 265 -4.68 -1.47 -18.85
N ILE A 266 -5.59 -1.92 -19.70
CA ILE A 266 -6.95 -1.39 -19.81
C ILE A 266 -7.91 -2.49 -19.40
N MET A 267 -8.86 -2.11 -18.55
CA MET A 267 -9.96 -2.95 -18.10
C MET A 267 -11.28 -2.26 -18.42
N SER A 268 -12.24 -3.01 -18.96
CA SER A 268 -13.63 -2.56 -19.06
C SER A 268 -14.59 -3.69 -18.78
N ILE A 269 -15.69 -3.38 -18.11
CA ILE A 269 -16.69 -4.35 -17.69
C ILE A 269 -17.95 -4.21 -18.55
N ALA A 270 -18.58 -5.34 -18.87
CA ALA A 270 -19.90 -5.39 -19.46
C ALA A 270 -20.80 -6.41 -18.77
N PHE A 271 -22.11 -6.19 -18.84
CA PHE A 271 -23.12 -7.10 -18.32
C PHE A 271 -24.20 -7.36 -19.38
N SER A 272 -24.54 -8.63 -19.57
CA SER A 272 -25.64 -9.07 -20.44
C SER A 272 -25.58 -8.54 -21.88
N VAL A 273 -24.42 -8.61 -22.53
CA VAL A 273 -24.19 -8.26 -23.95
C VAL A 273 -23.55 -9.42 -24.69
N ASP A 274 -23.81 -9.58 -25.99
CA ASP A 274 -23.22 -10.70 -26.74
C ASP A 274 -21.71 -10.56 -26.75
N SER A 275 -21.23 -9.51 -27.41
CA SER A 275 -19.83 -9.11 -27.35
C SER A 275 -19.71 -7.63 -27.04
N PHE A 276 -18.55 -7.23 -26.52
CA PHE A 276 -18.19 -5.84 -26.35
C PHE A 276 -16.72 -5.62 -26.65
N THR A 277 -16.42 -4.43 -27.16
CA THR A 277 -15.08 -4.03 -27.59
C THR A 277 -14.71 -2.74 -26.89
N PRO A 278 -13.99 -2.77 -25.75
CA PRO A 278 -13.39 -1.56 -25.20
C PRO A 278 -12.26 -1.06 -26.10
N ARG A 279 -12.15 0.26 -26.23
CA ARG A 279 -11.17 0.93 -27.07
C ARG A 279 -10.53 2.09 -26.31
N LEU A 280 -9.21 2.11 -26.28
CA LEU A 280 -8.45 3.29 -25.88
C LEU A 280 -8.37 4.22 -27.10
N MET A 281 -8.86 5.44 -26.95
CA MET A 281 -8.87 6.48 -27.97
C MET A 281 -7.75 7.48 -27.71
N ARG A 282 -7.09 7.98 -28.76
CA ARG A 282 -6.12 9.08 -28.76
C ARG A 282 -6.60 10.13 -29.76
N ASN A 283 -6.92 11.33 -29.30
CA ASN A 283 -7.45 12.43 -30.12
C ASN A 283 -8.69 12.02 -30.95
N GLY A 284 -9.57 11.20 -30.37
CA GLY A 284 -10.77 10.70 -31.05
C GLY A 284 -10.55 9.57 -32.05
N ALA A 285 -9.30 9.15 -32.30
CA ALA A 285 -8.98 7.96 -33.09
C ALA A 285 -8.72 6.74 -32.20
N MET A 286 -9.08 5.55 -32.66
CA MET A 286 -8.79 4.30 -31.93
C MET A 286 -7.28 4.04 -31.92
N PHE A 287 -6.73 3.87 -30.72
CA PHE A 287 -5.32 3.54 -30.52
C PHE A 287 -5.12 2.05 -30.23
N ALA A 288 -5.92 1.49 -29.32
CA ALA A 288 -5.87 0.08 -28.96
C ALA A 288 -7.27 -0.43 -28.59
N SER A 289 -7.50 -1.74 -28.73
CA SER A 289 -8.79 -2.34 -28.43
C SER A 289 -8.65 -3.75 -27.85
N GLY A 290 -9.59 -4.14 -27.01
CA GLY A 290 -9.79 -5.52 -26.56
C GLY A 290 -11.18 -6.03 -26.94
N ASN A 291 -11.46 -7.30 -26.68
CA ASN A 291 -12.78 -7.89 -26.87
C ASN A 291 -13.18 -8.68 -25.63
N GLY A 292 -14.48 -8.70 -25.32
CA GLY A 292 -15.08 -9.54 -24.30
C GLY A 292 -16.44 -10.05 -24.73
N PHE A 293 -16.90 -11.09 -24.06
CA PHE A 293 -18.21 -11.71 -24.25
C PHE A 293 -18.90 -11.77 -22.89
N ALA A 294 -20.05 -11.13 -22.72
CA ALA A 294 -20.76 -11.07 -21.46
C ALA A 294 -22.15 -11.66 -21.64
N GLY A 295 -22.23 -12.97 -21.86
CA GLY A 295 -23.47 -13.69 -22.13
C GLY A 295 -24.63 -13.34 -21.18
N ARG A 296 -25.84 -13.78 -21.52
CA ARG A 296 -27.06 -13.34 -20.83
C ARG A 296 -26.97 -13.44 -19.30
N TRP A 297 -27.27 -12.35 -18.60
CA TRP A 297 -27.20 -12.23 -17.13
C TRP A 297 -25.80 -12.44 -16.52
N SER A 298 -24.73 -12.33 -17.31
CA SER A 298 -23.35 -12.46 -16.84
C SER A 298 -22.62 -11.13 -16.92
N GLN A 299 -21.77 -10.86 -15.92
CA GLN A 299 -20.82 -9.76 -15.93
C GLN A 299 -19.43 -10.28 -16.29
N VAL A 300 -18.79 -9.68 -17.29
CA VAL A 300 -17.45 -10.06 -17.72
C VAL A 300 -16.59 -8.82 -17.88
N SER A 301 -15.30 -8.97 -17.56
CA SER A 301 -14.29 -7.96 -17.81
C SER A 301 -13.49 -8.31 -19.06
N ALA A 302 -13.27 -7.34 -19.93
CA ALA A 302 -12.29 -7.42 -21.01
C ALA A 302 -11.05 -6.64 -20.60
N ASN A 303 -9.90 -7.31 -20.66
CA ASN A 303 -8.60 -6.73 -20.37
C ASN A 303 -7.73 -6.75 -21.62
N PHE A 304 -6.99 -5.68 -21.88
CA PHE A 304 -5.95 -5.68 -22.91
C PHE A 304 -4.81 -4.76 -22.50
N ASP A 305 -3.60 -5.15 -22.89
CA ASP A 305 -2.40 -4.37 -22.66
C ASP A 305 -1.96 -3.68 -23.95
N THR A 306 -1.39 -2.50 -23.83
CA THR A 306 -0.83 -1.75 -24.95
C THR A 306 0.41 -0.98 -24.51
N SER A 307 1.26 -0.62 -25.47
CA SER A 307 2.41 0.25 -25.24
C SER A 307 2.26 1.48 -26.12
N LEU A 308 2.54 2.66 -25.56
CA LEU A 308 2.36 3.93 -26.26
C LEU A 308 3.51 4.88 -25.94
N THR A 309 3.96 5.60 -26.96
CA THR A 309 4.96 6.67 -26.82
C THR A 309 4.24 8.02 -26.84
N ILE A 310 4.47 8.80 -25.79
CA ILE A 310 4.04 10.21 -25.69
C ILE A 310 5.21 11.09 -26.06
N LEU A 311 5.03 11.96 -27.04
CA LEU A 311 6.02 12.93 -27.45
C LEU A 311 5.91 14.23 -26.62
N ASP A 312 6.97 15.02 -26.57
CA ASP A 312 7.00 16.29 -25.82
C ASP A 312 5.93 17.28 -26.30
N ASN A 313 5.56 17.26 -27.57
CA ASN A 313 4.49 18.12 -28.10
C ASN A 313 3.07 17.61 -27.79
N GLU A 314 2.94 16.44 -27.17
CA GLU A 314 1.65 15.80 -26.85
C GLU A 314 1.30 15.84 -25.36
N VAL A 315 2.22 16.33 -24.51
CA VAL A 315 1.96 16.47 -23.07
C VAL A 315 0.99 17.62 -22.78
N ALA A 316 0.42 17.62 -21.58
CA ALA A 316 -0.49 18.66 -21.12
C ALA A 316 0.13 20.05 -21.22
N GLY A 317 -0.60 20.99 -21.85
CA GLY A 317 -0.14 22.36 -22.09
C GLY A 317 0.67 22.56 -23.37
N ALA A 318 1.02 21.50 -24.09
CA ALA A 318 1.66 21.61 -25.40
C ALA A 318 0.65 22.01 -26.51
N PRO A 319 1.09 22.67 -27.61
CA PRO A 319 0.22 23.06 -28.71
C PRO A 319 -0.52 21.90 -29.38
N SER A 320 0.03 20.68 -29.30
CA SER A 320 -0.52 19.46 -29.88
C SER A 320 -0.86 18.43 -28.80
N GLN A 321 -1.27 18.88 -27.61
CA GLN A 321 -1.64 18.04 -26.48
C GLN A 321 -2.57 16.89 -26.91
N ALA A 322 -2.16 15.65 -26.59
CA ALA A 322 -2.95 14.47 -26.87
C ALA A 322 -3.96 14.21 -25.74
N SER A 323 -5.22 14.05 -26.13
CA SER A 323 -6.32 13.63 -25.25
C SER A 323 -6.57 12.13 -25.39
N PHE A 324 -6.71 11.46 -24.25
CA PHE A 324 -7.00 10.04 -24.19
C PHE A 324 -8.37 9.82 -23.56
N GLY A 325 -9.14 8.92 -24.16
CA GLY A 325 -10.46 8.55 -23.68
C GLY A 325 -10.64 7.05 -23.80
N LEU A 326 -11.59 6.51 -23.06
CA LEU A 326 -12.01 5.13 -23.23
C LEU A 326 -13.40 5.13 -23.85
N THR A 327 -13.59 4.34 -24.91
CA THR A 327 -14.92 4.08 -25.48
C THR A 327 -15.21 2.59 -25.42
N GLN A 328 -16.49 2.25 -25.53
CA GLN A 328 -16.92 0.87 -25.60
C GLN A 328 -18.05 0.71 -26.61
N ASN A 329 -17.93 -0.30 -27.45
CA ASN A 329 -18.99 -0.75 -28.35
C ASN A 329 -19.59 -2.04 -27.81
N CYS A 330 -20.90 -2.23 -27.89
CA CYS A 330 -21.54 -3.49 -27.54
C CYS A 330 -22.42 -4.01 -28.67
N GLN A 331 -22.48 -5.34 -28.76
CA GLN A 331 -23.40 -6.08 -29.60
C GLN A 331 -24.52 -6.65 -28.73
N THR A 332 -25.76 -6.48 -29.18
CA THR A 332 -26.92 -7.08 -28.52
C THR A 332 -26.89 -8.59 -28.68
N LEU A 333 -27.25 -9.31 -27.62
CA LEU A 333 -27.65 -10.71 -27.75
C LEU A 333 -28.80 -10.80 -28.76
N PRO A 334 -28.75 -11.71 -29.75
CA PRO A 334 -29.89 -11.97 -30.62
C PRO A 334 -31.13 -12.15 -29.75
N SER A 335 -32.19 -11.41 -30.04
CA SER A 335 -33.49 -11.65 -29.41
C SER A 335 -33.92 -13.05 -29.84
N GLN A 336 -33.62 -14.06 -29.04
CA GLN A 336 -34.31 -15.33 -29.20
C GLN A 336 -35.79 -15.02 -29.01
N GLY A 337 -36.59 -15.21 -30.06
CA GLY A 337 -38.00 -14.86 -30.14
C GLY A 337 -38.91 -15.64 -29.18
N GLY A 338 -38.48 -15.87 -27.95
CA GLY A 338 -39.26 -16.40 -26.85
C GLY A 338 -39.31 -15.36 -25.74
N VAL A 339 -40.46 -14.70 -25.62
CA VAL A 339 -40.82 -13.86 -24.48
C VAL A 339 -40.86 -14.75 -23.24
N VAL A 340 -39.76 -14.84 -22.49
CA VAL A 340 -39.84 -15.21 -21.07
C VAL A 340 -40.02 -13.91 -20.31
N SER A 341 -41.27 -13.46 -20.26
CA SER A 341 -41.71 -12.41 -19.35
C SER A 341 -41.62 -12.97 -17.93
N LEU A 342 -40.49 -12.74 -17.26
CA LEU A 342 -40.45 -12.79 -15.80
C LEU A 342 -41.13 -11.52 -15.30
N ASN A 343 -42.45 -11.58 -15.23
CA ASN A 343 -43.31 -10.54 -14.70
C ASN A 343 -43.47 -10.79 -13.19
N PRO A 344 -42.76 -10.10 -12.27
CA PRO A 344 -43.33 -9.86 -10.96
C PRO A 344 -44.47 -8.84 -11.12
N PRO A 345 -45.66 -9.05 -10.53
CA PRO A 345 -46.89 -8.35 -10.91
C PRO A 345 -46.98 -6.87 -10.49
N ASN A 346 -45.91 -6.09 -10.39
CA ASN A 346 -45.98 -4.75 -9.78
C ASN A 346 -44.62 -4.04 -9.70
N THR A 347 -44.03 -3.68 -10.85
CA THR A 347 -43.46 -2.33 -11.16
C THR A 347 -42.77 -2.41 -12.52
N ALA A 348 -43.29 -1.70 -13.50
CA ALA A 348 -42.88 -1.74 -14.91
C ALA A 348 -41.56 -0.98 -15.17
N ALA A 349 -40.43 -1.57 -14.80
CA ALA A 349 -39.13 -1.27 -15.40
C ALA A 349 -38.66 -2.52 -16.16
N ARG A 350 -38.50 -2.41 -17.49
CA ARG A 350 -38.03 -3.49 -18.37
C ARG A 350 -36.74 -4.11 -17.84
N ILE A 351 -36.80 -5.40 -17.48
CA ILE A 351 -35.64 -6.21 -17.07
C ILE A 351 -34.77 -6.59 -18.31
N ASP A 352 -35.20 -6.26 -19.53
CA ASP A 352 -34.35 -6.29 -20.73
C ASP A 352 -33.52 -5.00 -20.88
N SER A 353 -33.18 -4.33 -19.78
CA SER A 353 -32.21 -3.23 -19.82
C SER A 353 -30.81 -3.82 -19.94
N PHE A 354 -30.34 -3.92 -21.18
CA PHE A 354 -28.93 -4.10 -21.51
C PHE A 354 -28.16 -2.93 -20.90
N GLY A 355 -27.50 -3.17 -19.77
CA GLY A 355 -26.79 -2.15 -19.01
C GLY A 355 -25.46 -2.71 -18.54
N LEU A 356 -24.42 -1.89 -18.50
CA LEU A 356 -23.10 -2.35 -18.06
C LEU A 356 -22.98 -2.10 -16.56
N GLY A 357 -22.63 -3.17 -15.84
CA GLY A 357 -22.70 -3.21 -14.39
C GLY A 357 -24.04 -3.77 -13.95
N MET A 358 -24.01 -4.79 -13.08
CA MET A 358 -25.24 -5.22 -12.42
C MET A 358 -25.92 -4.02 -11.73
N PRO A 359 -27.26 -4.00 -11.62
CA PRO A 359 -27.93 -3.28 -10.55
C PRO A 359 -27.60 -3.96 -9.21
N THR A 360 -26.36 -3.84 -8.72
CA THR A 360 -26.00 -4.37 -7.40
C THR A 360 -26.26 -3.31 -6.35
N ASN A 361 -27.31 -3.57 -5.58
CA ASN A 361 -27.50 -3.05 -4.23
C ASN A 361 -27.07 -4.16 -3.24
N PRO A 362 -26.40 -3.90 -2.10
CA PRO A 362 -25.58 -2.75 -1.72
C PRO A 362 -24.09 -3.17 -1.57
N TYR A 363 -23.20 -2.73 -2.46
CA TYR A 363 -21.78 -2.66 -2.11
C TYR A 363 -21.47 -1.22 -1.71
N THR A 364 -20.97 -1.03 -0.49
CA THR A 364 -20.64 0.26 0.15
C THR A 364 -19.42 0.97 -0.46
N THR A 365 -18.98 0.53 -1.65
CA THR A 365 -17.78 1.01 -2.35
C THR A 365 -18.14 1.28 -3.81
N ASN A 366 -17.76 2.45 -4.33
CA ASN A 366 -18.03 2.85 -5.71
C ASN A 366 -17.51 1.77 -6.69
N PRO A 367 -18.38 1.13 -7.48
CA PRO A 367 -17.95 0.10 -8.42
C PRO A 367 -17.13 0.73 -9.55
N ARG A 368 -15.99 0.11 -9.88
CA ARG A 368 -15.12 0.53 -10.98
C ARG A 368 -15.52 -0.22 -12.26
N TYR A 369 -16.06 0.51 -13.22
CA TYR A 369 -16.56 -0.09 -14.47
C TYR A 369 -15.53 -0.13 -15.59
N ALA A 370 -14.58 0.80 -15.56
CA ALA A 370 -13.47 0.81 -16.49
C ALA A 370 -12.25 1.52 -15.90
N SER A 371 -11.06 1.12 -16.34
CA SER A 371 -9.82 1.78 -15.93
C SER A 371 -8.70 1.63 -16.95
N VAL A 372 -7.82 2.62 -16.95
CA VAL A 372 -6.54 2.60 -17.66
C VAL A 372 -5.45 2.80 -16.61
N GLY A 373 -4.63 1.78 -16.39
CA GLY A 373 -3.44 1.83 -15.56
C GLY A 373 -2.20 1.87 -16.43
N CYS A 374 -1.38 2.92 -16.32
CA CYS A 374 -0.17 3.06 -17.13
C CYS A 374 1.06 3.16 -16.24
N THR A 375 2.14 2.51 -16.65
CA THR A 375 3.48 2.63 -16.07
C THR A 375 4.41 3.24 -17.10
N LYS A 376 5.10 4.32 -16.74
CA LYS A 376 6.17 4.88 -17.56
C LYS A 376 7.34 3.90 -17.56
N MET A 377 7.75 3.49 -18.75
CA MET A 377 8.98 2.75 -18.97
C MET A 377 10.10 3.78 -19.05
N ASP A 378 11.12 3.65 -18.22
CA ASP A 378 12.32 4.49 -18.37
C ASP A 378 13.08 4.03 -19.63
N ASP A 379 13.51 5.00 -20.42
CA ASP A 379 14.49 4.79 -21.50
C ASP A 379 15.92 4.75 -20.93
#